data_AF-A0A926WHN6-F1
#
_entry.id   AF-A0A926WHN6-F1
#
_cell.length_a   1.000
_cell.length_b   1.000
_cell.length_c   1.000
_cell.angle_alpha   90.00
_cell.angle_beta   90.00
_cell.angle_gamma   90.00
#
_symmetry.space_group_name_H-M   'P 1'
#
loop_
_entity.id
_entity.type
_entity.pdbx_description
1 polymer ?
#
loop_
_entity_poly.entity_id
_entity_poly.type
_entity_poly.pdbx_seq_one_letter_code
_entity_poly.pdbx_strand_id
1 'polypeptide(L)'
;MGRINPYTLQMQITQMFAQGQSFFALTKVQDWLREHNQNPLEYDIIFHQKPAPPGSKEVIAIEIELKRKDGQPVDSWLQEQANLHA
;
A
#
# COMPACT_ATOMS: atom_id res chain seq x y z
N MET A 1 -2.25 -18.20 21.95
CA MET A 1 -1.33 -17.46 21.06
C MET A 1 -2.16 -16.92 19.90
N GLY A 2 -2.60 -15.66 20.00
CA GLY A 2 -3.48 -15.05 19.02
C GLY A 2 -2.71 -14.82 17.73
N ARG A 3 -3.19 -15.39 16.64
CA ARG A 3 -2.70 -15.15 15.28
C ARG A 3 -2.92 -13.67 14.99
N ILE A 4 -1.88 -12.85 15.17
CA ILE A 4 -1.86 -11.50 14.64
C ILE A 4 -1.83 -11.72 13.13
N ASN A 5 -2.99 -11.70 12.48
CA ASN A 5 -3.02 -11.52 11.04
C ASN A 5 -2.37 -10.16 10.80
N PRO A 6 -1.16 -10.07 10.23
CA PRO A 6 -0.60 -8.77 9.91
C PRO A 6 -1.54 -8.18 8.87
N TYR A 7 -2.26 -7.11 9.23
CA TYR A 7 -3.03 -6.36 8.24
C TYR A 7 -2.07 -6.03 7.09
N THR A 8 -2.44 -6.40 5.87
CA THR A 8 -1.58 -6.13 4.71
C THR A 8 -1.38 -4.62 4.57
N LEU A 9 -0.32 -4.22 3.86
CA LEU A 9 -0.03 -2.80 3.65
C LEU A 9 -1.27 -2.07 3.10
N GLN A 10 -1.92 -2.67 2.11
CA GLN A 10 -3.15 -2.19 1.49
C GLN A 10 -4.26 -1.89 2.51
N MET A 11 -4.54 -2.82 3.43
CA MET A 11 -5.57 -2.64 4.45
C MET A 11 -5.21 -1.53 5.43
N GLN A 12 -3.94 -1.46 5.85
CA GLN A 12 -3.48 -0.39 6.74
C GLN A 12 -3.64 0.98 6.07
N ILE A 13 -3.22 1.11 4.82
CA ILE A 13 -3.40 2.34 4.05
C ILE A 13 -4.89 2.66 3.91
N THR A 14 -5.73 1.68 3.59
CA THR A 14 -7.17 1.88 3.44
C THR A 14 -7.82 2.40 4.72
N GLN A 15 -7.48 1.83 5.87
CA GLN A 15 -7.95 2.32 7.16
C GLN A 15 -7.45 3.74 7.44
N MET A 16 -6.20 4.06 7.13
CA MET A 16 -5.66 5.41 7.31
C MET A 16 -6.42 6.43 6.47
N PHE A 17 -6.74 6.13 5.21
CA PHE A 17 -7.57 6.99 4.38
C PHE A 17 -8.98 7.14 4.94
N ALA A 18 -9.62 6.04 5.36
CA ALA A 18 -10.95 6.07 5.97
C ALA A 18 -11.00 6.89 7.27
N GLN A 19 -9.90 6.93 8.03
CA GLN A 19 -9.77 7.71 9.27
C GLN A 19 -9.27 9.15 9.06
N GLY A 20 -9.02 9.57 7.81
CA GLY A 20 -8.46 10.89 7.50
C GLY A 20 -6.99 11.06 7.85
N GLN A 21 -6.27 9.96 8.10
CA GLN A 21 -4.83 9.89 8.40
C GLN A 21 -3.98 9.61 7.14
N SER A 22 -4.50 9.90 5.95
CA SER A 22 -3.83 9.65 4.67
C SER A 22 -2.46 10.35 4.54
N PHE A 23 -2.21 11.41 5.30
CA PHE A 23 -0.90 12.06 5.37
C PHE A 23 0.24 11.11 5.76
N PHE A 24 -0.04 10.15 6.65
CA PHE A 24 0.95 9.17 7.10
C PHE A 24 1.02 7.93 6.20
N ALA A 25 0.10 7.78 5.24
CA ALA A 25 0.09 6.65 4.32
C ALA A 25 1.37 6.60 3.47
N LEU A 26 1.86 7.77 3.04
CA LEU A 26 3.12 7.87 2.29
C LEU A 26 4.29 7.33 3.11
N THR A 27 4.48 7.82 4.34
CA THR A 27 5.54 7.33 5.23
C THR A 27 5.43 5.83 5.48
N LYS A 28 4.21 5.31 5.59
CA LYS A 28 3.96 3.89 5.80
C LYS A 28 4.42 3.03 4.61
N VAL A 29 4.11 3.44 3.37
CA VAL A 29 4.60 2.76 2.17
C VAL A 29 6.12 2.88 2.06
N GLN A 30 6.69 4.03 2.40
CA GLN A 30 8.14 4.21 2.40
C GLN A 30 8.85 3.28 3.38
N ASP A 31 8.29 3.10 4.57
CA ASP A 31 8.81 2.20 5.59
C ASP A 31 8.74 0.74 5.10
N TRP A 32 7.60 0.34 4.56
CA TRP A 32 7.42 -0.99 3.96
C TRP A 32 8.42 -1.25 2.83
N LEU A 33 8.67 -0.28 1.95
CA LEU A 33 9.70 -0.41 0.92
C LEU A 33 11.08 -0.68 1.53
N ARG A 34 11.45 0.00 2.62
CA ARG A 34 12.72 -0.24 3.32
C ARG A 34 12.79 -1.65 3.92
N GLU A 35 11.69 -2.14 4.51
CA GLU A 35 11.60 -3.51 5.03
C GLU A 35 11.83 -4.55 3.92
N HIS A 36 11.41 -4.23 2.69
CA HIS A 36 11.61 -5.05 1.49
C HIS A 36 12.94 -4.79 0.77
N ASN A 37 13.93 -4.16 1.42
CA ASN A 37 15.24 -3.79 0.87
C ASN A 37 15.17 -2.87 -0.37
N GLN A 38 14.10 -2.10 -0.50
CA GLN A 38 13.91 -1.11 -1.55
C GLN A 38 14.21 0.30 -1.02
N ASN A 39 14.75 1.17 -1.89
CA ASN A 39 14.98 2.55 -1.52
C ASN A 39 13.74 3.41 -1.84
N PRO A 40 12.98 3.89 -0.84
CA PRO A 40 11.76 4.66 -1.09
C PRO A 40 12.00 5.97 -1.85
N LEU A 41 13.23 6.50 -1.87
CA LEU A 41 13.56 7.71 -2.62
C LEU A 41 13.54 7.49 -4.14
N GLU A 42 13.71 6.25 -4.59
CA GLU A 42 13.70 5.85 -6.00
C GLU A 42 12.29 5.62 -6.55
N TYR A 43 11.27 5.61 -5.68
CA TYR A 43 9.89 5.37 -6.05
C TYR A 43 9.05 6.63 -5.83
N ASP A 44 8.12 6.84 -6.75
CA ASP A 44 6.96 7.71 -6.59
C ASP A 44 5.80 6.84 -6.12
N ILE A 45 5.10 7.27 -5.07
CA ILE A 45 4.04 6.51 -4.42
C ILE A 45 2.73 7.25 -4.66
N ILE A 46 1.85 6.63 -5.42
CA ILE A 46 0.57 7.20 -5.83
C ILE A 46 -0.54 6.37 -5.20
N PHE A 47 -1.53 7.03 -4.62
CA PHE A 47 -2.68 6.37 -3.98
C PHE A 47 -3.93 6.57 -4.84
N HIS A 48 -4.47 5.47 -5.35
CA HIS A 48 -5.70 5.47 -6.13
C HIS A 48 -6.87 5.02 -5.24
N GLN A 49 -7.78 5.95 -4.96
CA GLN A 49 -9.02 5.64 -4.27
C GLN A 49 -9.99 4.97 -5.22
N LYS A 50 -10.34 3.72 -4.94
CA LYS A 50 -11.33 2.94 -5.69
C LYS A 50 -12.44 2.45 -4.74
N PRO A 51 -13.65 2.20 -5.23
CA PRO A 51 -14.65 1.50 -4.44
C PRO A 51 -14.11 0.11 -4.08
N ALA A 52 -14.30 -0.31 -2.84
CA ALA A 52 -13.86 -1.63 -2.42
C ALA A 52 -14.62 -2.73 -3.20
N PRO A 53 -13.96 -3.86 -3.52
CA PRO A 53 -14.64 -4.95 -4.21
C PRO A 53 -15.78 -5.53 -3.37
N PRO A 54 -16.84 -6.05 -4.02
CA PRO A 54 -17.96 -6.67 -3.33
C PRO A 54 -17.48 -7.87 -2.49
N GLY A 55 -17.75 -7.84 -1.19
CA GLY A 55 -17.27 -8.83 -0.22
C GLY A 55 -16.25 -8.29 0.80
N SER A 56 -15.67 -7.12 0.54
CA SER A 56 -14.84 -6.40 1.51
C SER A 56 -15.70 -5.70 2.58
N LYS A 57 -15.18 -5.61 3.81
CA LYS A 57 -15.82 -4.88 4.91
C LYS A 57 -15.70 -3.36 4.77
N GLU A 58 -14.75 -2.91 3.96
CA GLU A 58 -14.46 -1.50 3.72
C GLU A 58 -15.31 -0.98 2.55
N VAL A 59 -15.65 0.31 2.57
CA VAL A 59 -16.44 0.98 1.50
C VAL A 59 -15.51 1.47 0.37
N ILE A 60 -14.27 1.82 0.72
CA ILE A 60 -13.22 2.27 -0.19
C ILE A 60 -12.05 1.30 -0.09
N ALA A 61 -11.30 1.14 -1.17
CA ALA A 61 -10.01 0.46 -1.20
C ALA A 61 -8.97 1.41 -1.77
N ILE A 62 -7.81 1.47 -1.15
CA ILE A 62 -6.69 2.26 -1.65
C ILE A 62 -5.75 1.33 -2.40
N GLU A 63 -5.60 1.57 -3.68
CA GLU A 63 -4.58 0.91 -4.50
C GLU A 63 -3.30 1.76 -4.47
N ILE A 64 -2.19 1.11 -4.16
CA ILE A 64 -0.87 1.71 -4.02
C ILE A 64 -0.13 1.48 -5.32
N GLU A 65 0.07 2.53 -6.10
CA GLU A 65 0.89 2.48 -7.31
C GLU A 65 2.31 2.94 -7.00
N LEU A 66 3.27 2.06 -7.21
CA LEU A 66 4.69 2.35 -7.13
C LEU A 66 5.19 2.64 -8.54
N LYS A 67 5.92 3.75 -8.72
CA LYS A 67 6.54 4.12 -10.00
C LYS A 67 8.00 4.46 -9.79
N ARG A 68 8.93 3.81 -10.49
CA ARG A 68 10.35 4.19 -10.35
C ARG A 68 10.59 5.55 -10.99
N LYS A 69 11.30 6.42 -10.27
CA LYS A 69 11.67 7.76 -10.75
C LYS A 69 12.67 7.71 -11.90
N ASP A 70 13.43 6.62 -12.00
CA ASP A 70 14.37 6.35 -13.09
C ASP A 70 13.65 6.06 -14.43
N GLY A 71 12.32 5.90 -14.43
CA GLY A 71 11.52 5.58 -15.62
C GLY A 71 11.48 4.08 -15.94
N GLN A 72 12.22 3.25 -15.20
CA GLN A 72 12.11 1.79 -15.27
C GLN A 72 10.77 1.30 -14.70
N PRO A 73 10.24 0.17 -15.20
CA PRO A 73 9.07 -0.46 -14.60
C PRO A 73 9.40 -0.91 -13.16
N VAL A 74 8.40 -0.82 -12.27
CA VAL A 74 8.47 -1.46 -10.95
C VAL A 74 8.31 -2.97 -11.12
N ASP A 75 9.02 -3.74 -10.31
CA ASP A 75 8.85 -5.19 -10.22
C ASP A 75 7.38 -5.54 -9.93
N SER A 76 6.78 -6.36 -10.79
CA SER A 76 5.38 -6.77 -10.65
C SER A 76 5.11 -7.40 -9.28
N TRP A 77 6.04 -8.22 -8.78
CA TRP A 77 5.93 -8.81 -7.45
C TRP A 77 5.87 -7.76 -6.33
N LEU A 78 6.65 -6.67 -6.42
CA LEU A 78 6.65 -5.60 -5.42
C LEU A 78 5.32 -4.83 -5.45
N GLN A 79 4.85 -4.53 -6.67
CA GLN A 79 3.57 -3.87 -6.90
C GLN A 79 2.39 -4.72 -6.40
N GLU A 80 2.41 -6.03 -6.64
CA GLU A 80 1.40 -6.98 -6.16
C GLU A 80 1.44 -7.11 -4.64
N GLN A 81 2.63 -7.21 -4.03
CA GLN A 81 2.76 -7.30 -2.58
C GLN A 81 2.26 -6.05 -1.85
N ALA A 82 2.49 -4.86 -2.40
CA ALA A 82 1.96 -3.63 -1.85
C ALA A 82 0.41 -3.63 -1.82
N ASN A 83 -0.22 -4.30 -2.79
CA ASN A 83 -1.66 -4.40 -2.96
C ASN A 83 -2.24 -5.76 -2.55
N LEU A 84 -1.50 -6.54 -1.75
CA LEU A 84 -1.98 -7.86 -1.35
C LEU A 84 -3.23 -7.71 -0.47
N HIS A 85 -4.32 -8.37 -0.86
CA HIS A 85 -5.53 -8.51 -0.05
C HIS A 85 -5.50 -9.90 0.60
N ALA A 86 -5.55 -9.96 1.94
CA ALA A 86 -5.54 -11.22 2.69
C ALA A 86 -6.91 -11.91 2.74
#